data_AF-A0A542N427-F1
#
_entry.id   AF-A0A542N427-F1
#
_cell.length_a   1.000
_cell.length_b   1.000
_cell.length_c   1.000
_cell.angle_alpha   90.00
_cell.angle_beta   90.00
_cell.angle_gamma   90.00
#
_symmetry.space_group_name_H-M   'P 1'
#
loop_
_entity.id
_entity.type
_entity.pdbx_description
1 polymer ?
#
loop_
_entity_poly.entity_id
_entity_poly.type
_entity_poly.pdbx_seq_one_letter_code
_entity_poly.pdbx_strand_id
1 'polypeptide(L)'
;MRYRPPLTSRQYAQPVTSHTLPDGAILRRAQPGDEPGILDAITALAAYEREPDAVANTVEALTDSLFGAEPRVFAHVVERDGAIFGIAIWFLTYSTWTGTHGIWLEDLWVHDVARGRGYGRALMQALAGECVERGYARFEWTVLDWNEPSIGFYRAIGALPMEEWTTQRLSGDALRALAHVPPGRA
;
A
#
# COMPACT_ATOMS: atom_id res chain seq x y z
N MET A 1 17.20 24.17 11.44
CA MET A 1 16.08 23.38 10.90
C MET A 1 14.89 24.30 10.70
N ARG A 2 14.43 24.54 9.46
CA ARG A 2 13.23 25.37 9.22
C ARG A 2 12.01 24.45 9.22
N TYR A 3 11.08 24.70 10.13
CA TYR A 3 9.78 24.02 10.16
C TYR A 3 9.06 24.26 8.82
N ARG A 4 8.81 23.18 8.08
CA ARG A 4 7.86 23.18 6.96
C ARG A 4 6.51 22.78 7.54
N PRO A 5 5.47 23.61 7.43
CA PRO A 5 4.14 23.22 7.89
C PRO A 5 3.66 21.97 7.14
N PRO A 6 2.77 21.16 7.74
CA PRO A 6 2.19 20.00 7.08
C PRO A 6 1.45 20.43 5.81
N LEU A 7 1.61 19.63 4.75
CA LEU A 7 0.94 19.84 3.48
C LEU A 7 -0.58 19.77 3.68
N THR A 8 -1.31 20.68 3.03
CA THR A 8 -2.79 20.68 3.02
C THR A 8 -3.33 19.45 2.26
N SER A 9 -4.59 19.08 2.47
CA SER A 9 -5.28 18.01 1.70
C SER A 9 -5.13 18.18 0.18
N ARG A 10 -5.08 19.43 -0.31
CA ARG A 10 -4.82 19.77 -1.73
C ARG A 10 -3.40 19.44 -2.22
N GLN A 11 -2.41 19.29 -1.35
CA GLN A 11 -1.02 18.97 -1.70
C GLN A 11 -0.71 17.46 -1.60
N TYR A 12 -1.60 16.65 -1.02
CA TYR A 12 -1.58 15.19 -1.23
C TYR A 12 -2.08 14.79 -2.62
N ALA A 13 -2.79 15.69 -3.30
CA ALA A 13 -3.43 15.46 -4.59
C ALA A 13 -2.60 15.89 -5.83
N GLN A 14 -1.33 16.30 -5.67
CA GLN A 14 -0.44 16.49 -6.83
C GLN A 14 -0.07 15.10 -7.36
N PRO A 15 -0.48 14.73 -8.60
CA PRO A 15 -0.20 13.40 -9.12
C PRO A 15 1.30 13.26 -9.37
N VAL A 16 1.91 12.17 -8.89
CA VAL A 16 3.06 11.60 -9.59
C VAL A 16 2.63 11.42 -11.03
N THR A 17 3.42 11.99 -11.95
CA THR A 17 3.13 11.97 -13.37
C THR A 17 2.89 10.54 -13.83
N SER A 18 1.90 10.33 -14.69
CA SER A 18 1.72 9.03 -15.31
C SER A 18 2.99 8.68 -16.10
N HIS A 19 3.40 7.41 -16.02
CA HIS A 19 4.61 6.92 -16.64
C HIS A 19 4.25 5.74 -17.56
N THR A 20 4.52 5.90 -18.86
CA THR A 20 4.40 4.79 -19.80
C THR A 20 5.59 3.85 -19.63
N LEU A 21 5.30 2.58 -19.37
CA LEU A 21 6.28 1.50 -19.25
C LEU A 21 6.72 1.02 -20.65
N PRO A 22 7.88 0.35 -20.77
CA PRO A 22 8.45 -0.03 -22.07
C PRO A 22 7.54 -0.88 -22.97
N ASP A 23 6.59 -1.61 -22.39
CA ASP A 23 5.66 -2.49 -23.12
C ASP A 23 4.30 -1.84 -23.40
N GLY A 24 4.17 -0.53 -23.15
CA GLY A 24 2.99 0.28 -23.43
C GLY A 24 1.99 0.41 -22.26
N ALA A 25 2.17 -0.32 -21.16
CA ALA A 25 1.33 -0.14 -19.97
C ALA A 25 1.60 1.21 -19.29
N ILE A 26 0.64 1.68 -18.51
CA ILE A 26 0.67 3.00 -17.86
C ILE A 26 0.70 2.79 -16.34
N LEU A 27 1.79 3.21 -15.71
CA LEU A 27 1.87 3.36 -14.26
C LEU A 27 1.33 4.73 -13.85
N ARG A 28 0.38 4.79 -12.93
CA ARG A 28 -0.24 6.04 -12.47
C ARG A 28 -0.84 5.89 -11.07
N ARG A 29 -1.15 7.01 -10.42
CA ARG A 29 -2.08 7.02 -9.28
C ARG A 29 -3.45 6.45 -9.71
N ALA A 30 -4.10 5.73 -8.81
CA ALA A 30 -5.49 5.30 -9.00
C ALA A 30 -6.42 6.52 -9.14
N GLN A 31 -7.49 6.34 -9.90
CA GLN A 31 -8.50 7.34 -10.20
C GLN A 31 -9.90 6.75 -9.99
N PRO A 32 -10.94 7.59 -9.76
CA PRO A 32 -12.31 7.10 -9.72
C PRO A 32 -12.66 6.31 -10.98
N GLY A 33 -13.22 5.12 -10.80
CA GLY A 33 -13.47 4.12 -11.85
C GLY A 33 -12.50 2.93 -11.81
N ASP A 34 -11.34 3.03 -11.14
CA ASP A 34 -10.39 1.91 -11.00
C ASP A 34 -10.81 0.91 -9.91
N GLU A 35 -11.75 1.26 -9.03
CA GLU A 35 -12.13 0.49 -7.84
C GLU A 35 -12.50 -0.97 -8.15
N PRO A 36 -13.26 -1.29 -9.22
CA PRO A 36 -13.55 -2.69 -9.56
C PRO A 36 -12.27 -3.50 -9.85
N GLY A 37 -11.35 -2.95 -10.66
CA GLY A 37 -10.08 -3.62 -10.98
C GLY A 37 -9.13 -3.72 -9.78
N ILE A 38 -9.18 -2.76 -8.86
CA ILE A 38 -8.46 -2.83 -7.59
C ILE A 38 -9.04 -3.92 -6.69
N LEU A 39 -10.38 -4.02 -6.60
CA LEU A 39 -11.04 -5.06 -5.80
C LEU A 39 -10.75 -6.47 -6.35
N ASP A 40 -10.74 -6.63 -7.67
CA ASP A 40 -10.36 -7.89 -8.32
C ASP A 40 -8.92 -8.27 -7.97
N ALA A 41 -8.00 -7.31 -7.99
CA ALA A 41 -6.60 -7.52 -7.61
C ALA A 41 -6.42 -7.87 -6.12
N ILE A 42 -7.15 -7.21 -5.21
CA ILE A 42 -7.18 -7.56 -3.76
C ILE A 42 -7.67 -9.00 -3.59
N THR A 43 -8.76 -9.37 -4.29
CA THR A 43 -9.33 -10.72 -4.23
C THR A 43 -8.35 -11.77 -4.74
N ALA A 44 -7.66 -11.48 -5.86
CA ALA A 44 -6.63 -12.37 -6.40
C ALA A 44 -5.41 -12.48 -5.46
N LEU A 45 -5.01 -11.39 -4.81
CA LEU A 45 -3.94 -11.41 -3.81
C LEU A 45 -4.32 -12.26 -2.60
N ALA A 46 -5.53 -12.07 -2.03
CA ALA A 46 -6.00 -12.85 -0.89
C ALA A 46 -6.06 -14.36 -1.21
N ALA A 47 -6.47 -14.72 -2.42
CA ALA A 47 -6.42 -16.12 -2.88
C ALA A 47 -4.98 -16.65 -2.94
N TYR A 48 -4.01 -15.86 -3.43
CA TYR A 48 -2.60 -16.23 -3.43
C TYR A 48 -2.04 -16.37 -2.01
N GLU A 49 -2.47 -15.50 -1.09
CA GLU A 49 -2.07 -15.49 0.32
C GLU A 49 -2.73 -16.57 1.18
N ARG A 50 -3.60 -17.40 0.57
CA ARG A 50 -4.34 -18.51 1.20
C ARG A 50 -5.42 -18.06 2.18
N GLU A 51 -5.95 -16.86 1.98
CA GLU A 51 -7.02 -16.25 2.79
C GLU A 51 -8.18 -15.73 1.89
N PRO A 52 -8.72 -16.52 0.96
CA PRO A 52 -9.69 -16.03 -0.04
C PRO A 52 -11.01 -15.51 0.58
N ASP A 53 -11.42 -16.06 1.72
CA ASP A 53 -12.67 -15.69 2.41
C ASP A 53 -12.51 -14.46 3.31
N ALA A 54 -11.29 -13.91 3.44
CA ALA A 54 -11.02 -12.75 4.28
C ALA A 54 -11.44 -11.42 3.64
N VAL A 55 -11.70 -11.40 2.33
CA VAL A 55 -12.03 -10.17 1.60
C VAL A 55 -13.48 -9.77 1.85
N ALA A 56 -13.68 -8.87 2.82
CA ALA A 56 -14.96 -8.21 3.08
C ALA A 56 -15.08 -6.83 2.40
N ASN A 57 -14.07 -6.41 1.63
CA ASN A 57 -14.02 -5.11 0.98
C ASN A 57 -15.00 -5.02 -0.20
N THR A 58 -15.46 -3.81 -0.53
CA THR A 58 -16.40 -3.56 -1.64
C THR A 58 -15.95 -2.37 -2.49
N VAL A 59 -16.53 -2.23 -3.69
CA VAL A 59 -16.28 -1.09 -4.59
C VAL A 59 -16.64 0.24 -3.92
N GLU A 60 -17.75 0.27 -3.19
CA GLU A 60 -18.22 1.45 -2.46
C GLU A 60 -17.25 1.81 -1.32
N ALA A 61 -16.81 0.81 -0.54
CA ALA A 61 -15.86 1.03 0.54
C ALA A 61 -14.50 1.52 0.02
N LEU A 62 -14.03 0.99 -1.11
CA LEU A 62 -12.84 1.47 -1.81
C LEU A 62 -13.02 2.90 -2.32
N THR A 63 -14.19 3.23 -2.85
CA THR A 63 -14.51 4.58 -3.35
C THR A 63 -14.39 5.60 -2.22
N ASP A 64 -14.99 5.31 -1.07
CA ASP A 64 -14.92 6.17 0.11
C ASP A 64 -13.49 6.29 0.66
N SER A 65 -12.75 5.17 0.71
CA SER A 65 -11.40 5.12 1.29
C SER A 65 -10.35 5.82 0.42
N LEU A 66 -10.41 5.64 -0.90
CA LEU A 66 -9.44 6.16 -1.86
C LEU A 66 -9.78 7.58 -2.33
N PHE A 67 -11.07 7.90 -2.45
CA PHE A 67 -11.55 9.11 -3.13
C PHE A 67 -12.57 9.93 -2.32
N GLY A 68 -12.83 9.56 -1.06
CA GLY A 68 -13.66 10.36 -0.16
C GLY A 68 -13.08 11.74 0.16
N ALA A 69 -13.79 12.53 0.97
CA ALA A 69 -13.42 13.92 1.26
C ALA A 69 -12.04 14.07 1.94
N GLU A 70 -11.62 13.08 2.71
CA GLU A 70 -10.33 13.03 3.38
C GLU A 70 -9.68 11.65 3.21
N PRO A 71 -9.10 11.35 2.03
CA PRO A 71 -8.53 10.03 1.79
C PRO A 71 -7.34 9.79 2.73
N ARG A 72 -7.31 8.60 3.31
CA ARG A 72 -6.22 8.12 4.19
C ARG A 72 -5.48 6.93 3.59
N VAL A 73 -6.07 6.32 2.55
CA VAL A 73 -5.51 5.23 1.77
C VAL A 73 -5.31 5.72 0.34
N PHE A 74 -4.25 5.25 -0.29
CA PHE A 74 -3.85 5.65 -1.63
C PHE A 74 -3.49 4.41 -2.44
N ALA A 75 -3.59 4.51 -3.77
CA ALA A 75 -3.16 3.43 -4.65
C ALA A 75 -2.40 3.97 -5.87
N HIS A 76 -1.39 3.20 -6.29
CA HIS A 76 -0.84 3.25 -7.64
C HIS A 76 -1.26 2.00 -8.39
N VAL A 77 -1.51 2.15 -9.69
CA VAL A 77 -1.93 1.06 -10.56
C VAL A 77 -1.05 1.01 -11.80
N VAL A 78 -0.88 -0.19 -12.35
CA VAL A 78 -0.42 -0.40 -13.72
C VAL A 78 -1.64 -0.79 -14.55
N GLU A 79 -2.02 0.09 -15.46
CA GLU A 79 -3.15 -0.08 -16.36
C GLU A 79 -2.66 -0.40 -17.78
N ARG A 80 -3.39 -1.27 -18.47
CA ARG A 80 -3.17 -1.55 -19.88
C ARG A 80 -4.50 -1.89 -20.54
N ASP A 81 -4.80 -1.23 -21.65
CA ASP A 81 -6.00 -1.46 -22.45
C ASP A 81 -7.29 -1.37 -21.62
N GLY A 82 -7.31 -0.48 -20.61
CA GLY A 82 -8.43 -0.26 -19.70
C GLY A 82 -8.52 -1.24 -18.52
N ALA A 83 -7.59 -2.20 -18.40
CA ALA A 83 -7.57 -3.19 -17.32
C ALA A 83 -6.39 -2.97 -16.36
N ILE A 84 -6.62 -3.26 -15.08
CA ILE A 84 -5.59 -3.16 -14.04
C ILE A 84 -4.76 -4.46 -14.00
N PHE A 85 -3.46 -4.35 -14.26
CA PHE A 85 -2.51 -5.47 -14.24
C PHE A 85 -1.58 -5.45 -13.03
N GLY A 86 -1.63 -4.42 -12.21
CA GLY A 86 -0.92 -4.38 -10.94
C GLY A 86 -1.40 -3.24 -10.06
N ILE A 87 -1.28 -3.43 -8.76
CA ILE A 87 -1.67 -2.48 -7.73
C ILE A 87 -0.57 -2.35 -6.69
N ALA A 88 -0.45 -1.16 -6.11
CA ALA A 88 0.23 -0.92 -4.85
C ALA A 88 -0.67 -0.03 -3.98
N ILE A 89 -1.25 -0.59 -2.92
CA ILE A 89 -2.14 0.10 -1.98
C ILE A 89 -1.33 0.46 -0.73
N TRP A 90 -1.45 1.71 -0.27
CA TRP A 90 -0.58 2.21 0.77
C TRP A 90 -1.20 3.37 1.54
N PHE A 91 -0.63 3.66 2.71
CA PHE A 91 -1.01 4.79 3.56
C PHE A 91 0.21 5.38 4.25
N LEU A 92 0.02 6.50 4.97
CA LEU A 92 1.11 7.18 5.66
C LEU A 92 1.31 6.64 7.07
N THR A 93 2.57 6.42 7.42
CA THR A 93 3.00 6.21 8.80
C THR A 93 3.66 7.46 9.36
N TYR A 94 3.96 7.46 10.65
CA TYR A 94 4.73 8.52 11.30
C TYR A 94 5.77 7.92 12.23
N SER A 95 7.01 8.36 12.07
CA SER A 95 8.11 7.95 12.95
C SER A 95 8.31 9.03 14.01
N THR A 96 8.09 8.67 15.26
CA THR A 96 8.35 9.56 16.41
C THR A 96 9.84 9.84 16.62
N TRP A 97 10.71 9.00 16.07
CA TRP A 97 12.17 9.17 16.18
C TRP A 97 12.72 10.16 15.15
N THR A 98 12.15 10.19 13.95
CA THR A 98 12.60 11.09 12.87
C THR A 98 11.71 12.34 12.74
N GLY A 99 10.51 12.32 13.34
CA GLY A 99 9.55 13.40 13.27
C GLY A 99 8.90 13.57 11.89
N THR A 100 9.00 12.57 11.02
CA THR A 100 8.55 12.60 9.62
C THR A 100 7.58 11.48 9.31
N HIS A 101 6.78 11.67 8.26
CA HIS A 101 5.99 10.60 7.69
C HIS A 101 6.86 9.52 7.01
N GLY A 102 6.24 8.37 6.81
CA GLY A 102 6.69 7.25 5.99
C GLY A 102 5.54 6.73 5.12
N ILE A 103 5.83 5.76 4.25
CA ILE A 103 4.81 4.97 3.55
C ILE A 103 4.76 3.57 4.14
N TRP A 104 3.56 3.10 4.45
CA TRP A 104 3.27 1.69 4.63
C TRP A 104 2.58 1.16 3.38
N LEU A 105 3.20 0.18 2.72
CA LEU A 105 2.58 -0.56 1.63
C LEU A 105 1.81 -1.73 2.24
N GLU A 106 0.50 -1.68 2.05
CA GLU A 106 -0.44 -2.72 2.48
C GLU A 106 -0.42 -3.88 1.49
N ASP A 107 -0.78 -3.61 0.23
CA ASP A 107 -0.89 -4.63 -0.80
C ASP A 107 -0.01 -4.30 -2.00
N LEU A 108 0.76 -5.28 -2.47
CA LEU A 108 1.43 -5.27 -3.76
C LEU A 108 1.05 -6.52 -4.55
N TRP A 109 0.41 -6.31 -5.69
CA TRP A 109 0.02 -7.41 -6.55
C TRP A 109 0.28 -7.07 -8.02
N VAL A 110 0.66 -8.10 -8.78
CA VAL A 110 0.79 -8.03 -10.23
C VAL A 110 0.15 -9.27 -10.81
N HIS A 111 -0.69 -9.09 -11.81
CA HIS A 111 -1.37 -10.18 -12.50
C HIS A 111 -0.36 -11.20 -13.03
N ASP A 112 -0.65 -12.49 -12.84
CA ASP A 112 0.24 -13.60 -13.21
C ASP A 112 0.72 -13.58 -14.66
N VAL A 113 -0.15 -13.25 -15.62
CA VAL A 113 0.20 -13.14 -17.05
C VAL A 113 1.13 -11.96 -17.37
N ALA A 114 1.30 -11.04 -16.42
CA ALA A 114 2.17 -9.87 -16.50
C ALA A 114 3.43 -9.99 -15.63
N ARG A 115 3.62 -11.10 -14.89
CA ARG A 115 4.86 -11.33 -14.13
C ARG A 115 6.08 -11.35 -15.06
N GLY A 116 7.21 -10.86 -14.56
CA GLY A 116 8.44 -10.72 -15.34
C GLY A 116 8.51 -9.48 -16.25
N ARG A 117 7.42 -8.70 -16.37
CA ARG A 117 7.41 -7.43 -17.15
C ARG A 117 7.93 -6.20 -16.39
N GLY A 118 8.34 -6.39 -15.13
CA GLY A 118 8.89 -5.32 -14.30
C GLY A 118 7.85 -4.44 -13.58
N TYR A 119 6.55 -4.74 -13.69
CA TYR A 119 5.48 -3.93 -13.08
C TYR A 119 5.62 -3.78 -11.56
N GLY A 120 5.93 -4.87 -10.85
CA GLY A 120 6.13 -4.82 -9.40
C GLY A 120 7.30 -3.92 -9.01
N ARG A 121 8.41 -3.98 -9.74
CA ARG A 121 9.55 -3.05 -9.55
C ARG A 121 9.14 -1.61 -9.82
N ALA A 122 8.39 -1.36 -10.90
CA ALA A 122 7.94 -0.02 -11.26
C ALA A 122 7.03 0.59 -10.19
N LEU A 123 6.09 -0.20 -9.63
CA LEU A 123 5.23 0.21 -8.52
C LEU A 123 6.06 0.56 -7.26
N MET A 124 7.00 -0.31 -6.88
CA MET A 124 7.89 -0.04 -5.73
C MET A 124 8.75 1.21 -5.94
N GLN A 125 9.23 1.44 -7.16
CA GLN A 125 10.00 2.63 -7.52
C GLN A 125 9.15 3.91 -7.45
N ALA A 126 7.89 3.85 -7.86
CA ALA A 126 6.97 4.99 -7.72
C ALA A 126 6.75 5.37 -6.25
N LEU A 127 6.51 4.39 -5.37
CA LEU A 127 6.36 4.66 -3.93
C LEU A 127 7.67 5.15 -3.29
N ALA A 128 8.81 4.60 -3.67
CA ALA A 128 10.10 5.13 -3.23
C ALA A 128 10.32 6.58 -3.71
N GLY A 129 9.90 6.91 -4.93
CA GLY A 129 9.90 8.26 -5.47
C GLY A 129 9.06 9.23 -4.64
N GLU A 130 7.83 8.82 -4.27
CA GLU A 130 6.96 9.59 -3.37
C GLU A 130 7.64 9.86 -2.03
N CYS A 131 8.31 8.86 -1.45
CA CYS A 131 9.06 9.05 -0.22
C CYS A 131 10.18 10.09 -0.38
N VAL A 132 10.99 9.98 -1.43
CA VAL A 132 12.10 10.90 -1.68
C VAL A 132 11.60 12.33 -1.92
N GLU A 133 10.60 12.51 -2.77
CA GLU A 133 10.05 13.83 -3.12
C GLU A 133 9.48 14.56 -1.89
N ARG A 134 8.78 13.81 -1.03
CA ARG A 134 8.11 14.36 0.16
C ARG A 134 8.99 14.39 1.40
N GLY A 135 10.21 13.87 1.33
CA GLY A 135 11.14 13.77 2.45
C GLY A 135 10.68 12.78 3.51
N TYR A 136 9.95 11.73 3.11
CA TYR A 136 9.57 10.64 3.99
C TYR A 136 10.76 9.72 4.22
N ALA A 137 11.02 9.39 5.48
CA ALA A 137 12.24 8.70 5.88
C ALA A 137 12.15 7.17 5.79
N ARG A 138 10.93 6.61 5.65
CA ARG A 138 10.69 5.17 5.68
C ARG A 138 9.69 4.72 4.63
N PHE A 139 9.93 3.53 4.10
CA PHE A 139 9.04 2.79 3.22
C PHE A 139 9.04 1.34 3.69
N GLU A 140 7.92 0.88 4.23
CA GLU A 140 7.82 -0.37 4.99
C GLU A 140 6.59 -1.18 4.55
N TRP A 141 6.65 -2.50 4.71
CA TRP A 141 5.58 -3.46 4.42
C TRP A 141 5.84 -4.78 5.17
N THR A 142 4.82 -5.63 5.23
CA THR A 142 4.95 -7.02 5.68
C THR A 142 4.98 -7.99 4.50
N VAL A 143 5.54 -9.18 4.72
CA VAL A 143 5.52 -10.27 3.76
C VAL A 143 5.30 -11.58 4.53
N LEU A 144 4.51 -12.48 3.97
CA LEU A 144 4.33 -13.83 4.51
C LEU A 144 5.66 -14.58 4.47
N ASP A 145 5.99 -15.26 5.57
CA ASP A 145 7.27 -15.94 5.77
C ASP A 145 7.57 -17.03 4.74
N TRP A 146 6.53 -17.69 4.24
CA TRP A 146 6.60 -18.72 3.20
C TRP A 146 6.73 -18.16 1.78
N ASN A 147 6.61 -16.85 1.58
CA ASN A 147 6.56 -16.24 0.25
C ASN A 147 7.98 -15.93 -0.27
N GLU A 148 8.82 -16.97 -0.39
CA GLU A 148 10.18 -16.87 -0.94
C GLU A 148 10.30 -16.02 -2.22
N PRO A 149 9.39 -16.13 -3.21
CA PRO A 149 9.47 -15.30 -4.42
C PRO A 149 9.41 -13.80 -4.12
N SER A 150 8.46 -13.36 -3.27
CA SER A 150 8.35 -11.95 -2.88
C SER A 150 9.51 -11.52 -1.99
N ILE A 151 9.95 -12.37 -1.05
CA ILE A 151 11.12 -12.09 -0.21
C ILE A 151 12.36 -11.85 -1.08
N GLY A 152 12.63 -12.74 -2.04
CA GLY A 152 13.74 -12.59 -2.98
C GLY A 152 13.65 -11.30 -3.80
N PHE A 153 12.46 -10.96 -4.29
CA PHE A 153 12.21 -9.67 -4.95
C PHE A 153 12.54 -8.48 -4.04
N TYR A 154 12.08 -8.49 -2.78
CA TYR A 154 12.35 -7.42 -1.82
C TYR A 154 13.84 -7.28 -1.49
N ARG A 155 14.57 -8.39 -1.34
CA ARG A 155 16.04 -8.35 -1.17
C ARG A 155 16.75 -7.79 -2.39
N ALA A 156 16.29 -8.13 -3.60
CA ALA A 156 16.87 -7.62 -4.84
C ALA A 156 16.68 -6.10 -5.06
N ILE A 157 15.75 -5.46 -4.34
CA ILE A 157 15.58 -4.00 -4.32
C ILE A 157 16.24 -3.34 -3.09
N GLY A 158 16.97 -4.11 -2.27
CA GLY A 158 17.72 -3.62 -1.12
C GLY A 158 16.94 -3.54 0.20
N ALA A 159 15.74 -4.10 0.28
CA ALA A 159 14.99 -4.12 1.54
C ALA A 159 15.64 -5.09 2.55
N LEU A 160 15.66 -4.71 3.83
CA LEU A 160 16.17 -5.52 4.94
C LEU A 160 15.03 -5.90 5.91
N PRO A 161 15.07 -7.07 6.57
CA PRO A 161 14.09 -7.42 7.58
C PRO A 161 14.31 -6.61 8.86
N MET A 162 13.23 -6.33 9.59
CA MET A 162 13.29 -5.77 10.94
C MET A 162 13.22 -6.92 11.96
N GLU A 163 14.34 -7.59 12.21
CA GLU A 163 14.38 -8.84 13.00
C GLU A 163 14.06 -8.66 14.49
N GLU A 164 14.27 -7.46 15.04
CA GLU A 164 13.97 -7.14 16.44
C GLU A 164 12.50 -6.77 16.68
N TRP A 165 11.68 -6.68 15.63
CA TRP A 165 10.29 -6.21 15.70
C TRP A 165 9.33 -7.28 15.18
N THR A 166 8.30 -7.57 15.97
CA THR A 166 7.22 -8.50 15.57
C THR A 166 5.89 -7.77 15.46
N THR A 167 5.10 -8.10 14.44
CA THR A 167 3.72 -7.62 14.31
C THR A 167 2.85 -8.21 15.41
N GLN A 168 2.16 -7.35 16.16
CA GLN A 168 1.16 -7.72 17.16
C GLN A 168 -0.21 -7.24 16.66
N ARG A 169 -1.24 -8.10 16.72
CA ARG A 169 -2.58 -7.78 16.24
C ARG A 169 -3.64 -8.14 17.29
N LEU A 170 -4.48 -7.18 17.63
CA LEU A 170 -5.73 -7.40 18.36
C LEU A 170 -6.90 -7.15 17.40
N SER A 171 -7.78 -8.14 17.26
CA SER A 171 -8.97 -8.08 16.41
C SER A 171 -10.14 -8.76 17.09
N GLY A 172 -11.35 -8.60 16.52
CA GLY A 172 -12.56 -9.29 16.99
C GLY A 172 -12.89 -9.03 18.47
N ASP A 173 -13.23 -10.09 19.19
CA ASP A 173 -13.64 -10.02 20.60
C ASP A 173 -12.52 -9.54 21.52
N ALA A 174 -11.26 -9.88 21.25
CA ALA A 174 -10.14 -9.43 22.07
C ALA A 174 -9.97 -7.91 22.01
N LEU A 175 -10.11 -7.32 20.82
CA LEU A 175 -10.12 -5.86 20.64
C LEU A 175 -11.32 -5.22 21.36
N ARG A 176 -12.52 -5.78 21.19
CA ARG A 176 -13.73 -5.30 21.88
C ARG A 176 -13.58 -5.36 23.39
N ALA A 177 -13.03 -6.44 23.92
CA ALA A 177 -12.80 -6.62 25.34
C ALA A 177 -11.85 -5.54 25.89
N LEU A 178 -10.70 -5.32 25.24
CA LEU A 178 -9.74 -4.30 25.66
C LEU A 178 -10.36 -2.90 25.72
N ALA A 179 -11.20 -2.54 24.74
CA ALA A 179 -11.86 -1.24 24.69
C ALA A 179 -12.87 -1.02 25.83
N HIS A 180 -13.36 -2.08 26.47
CA HIS A 180 -14.39 -2.03 27.50
C HIS A 180 -13.91 -2.54 28.86
N VAL A 181 -12.61 -2.78 29.06
CA VAL A 181 -12.08 -3.05 30.41
C VAL A 181 -12.28 -1.79 31.25
N PRO A 182 -13.12 -1.82 32.31
CA PRO A 182 -13.27 -0.66 33.19
C PRO A 182 -11.91 -0.32 33.82
N PRO A 183 -11.60 0.96 34.07
CA PRO A 183 -10.35 1.32 34.74
C PRO A 183 -10.36 0.74 36.16
N GLY A 184 -9.63 -0.36 36.37
CA GLY A 184 -9.53 -0.99 37.69
C GLY A 184 -9.16 -2.47 37.67
N ARG A 185 -7.87 -2.75 37.43
CA ARG A 185 -7.01 -3.72 38.14
C ARG A 185 -5.72 -3.93 37.36
N ALA A 186 -4.73 -3.09 37.67
CA ALA A 186 -3.33 -3.48 37.70
C ALA A 186 -2.88 -3.35 39.17
#